data_AF-A0A0G4F1Z4-F1
#
_entry.id   AF-A0A0G4F1Z4-F1
#
_cell.length_a   1.000
_cell.length_b   1.000
_cell.length_c   1.000
_cell.angle_alpha   90.00
_cell.angle_beta   90.00
_cell.angle_gamma   90.00
#
_symmetry.space_group_name_H-M   'P 1'
#
loop_
_entity.id
_entity.type
_entity.pdbx_description
1 polymer ?
#
loop_
_entity_poly.entity_id
_entity_poly.type
_entity_poly.pdbx_seq_one_letter_code
_entity_poly.pdbx_strand_id
1 'polypeptide(L)'
;MGTLCTKEQAIDDPISLGYENFAKIEDWGRCKGGAKIVPDRKAMVYYQIKDRFRSSYKAASEGWQHAFPMMARDVFGHPRNHVAFIEPAVLTHLLPFLYEKSLYRAATVCPHWFAAIVKALGDIASDLDLEVRKAVFPFLDVRRARTDWNVIHTADVGVRYDRIYWGEVTPVAQNQTVEISYSFCYVEGAEAGNSTSASTADGTSTVYNFYKGGRCGDAATDAPSSSAAAAASERETGSAWGAGQMAEDRGRKRYSASYKFSVLPKGSKRRIWAERDICRHHGDEARIATTPWIMPVCVGDVVEFGVQLANLVGAVDLDSVRMEKVNISKFRLDECFYETDWTIGRKWENRALFEAQTVERVDDHPPEHFAPHLRHVWTLYSGGDIVVSKSLHVAEKNGAVPNSVRHLGVVWEVYNPDASVVVPLKRSLIYHDRQASIQLRQGDELLFYVMKGGKMA
;
A
#
# COMPACT_ATOMS: atom_id res chain seq x y z
N MET A 1 25.08 56.34 28.82
CA MET A 1 25.20 56.51 27.36
C MET A 1 26.10 55.40 26.85
N GLY A 2 25.74 54.72 25.75
CA GLY A 2 26.68 53.91 24.99
C GLY A 2 26.56 52.38 25.16
N THR A 3 25.79 51.81 24.25
CA THR A 3 25.86 50.50 23.58
C THR A 3 27.05 49.58 23.92
N LEU A 4 26.75 48.33 24.27
CA LEU A 4 27.71 47.22 24.32
C LEU A 4 27.78 46.49 22.98
N CYS A 5 29.02 46.38 22.49
CA CYS A 5 29.48 45.50 21.43
C CYS A 5 30.02 44.22 22.08
N THR A 6 29.76 43.04 21.53
CA THR A 6 30.79 42.06 21.11
C THR A 6 30.20 40.79 20.51
N LYS A 7 31.03 40.19 19.67
CA LYS A 7 30.85 39.12 18.69
C LYS A 7 30.95 37.70 19.28
N GLU A 8 30.40 36.76 18.51
CA GLU A 8 30.90 35.40 18.15
C GLU A 8 31.45 34.52 19.30
N GLN A 9 30.95 33.30 19.58
CA GLN A 9 31.14 32.08 18.78
C GLN A 9 30.58 30.85 19.54
N ALA A 10 29.93 29.95 18.78
CA ALA A 10 30.04 28.48 18.78
C ALA A 10 29.70 27.58 20.01
N ILE A 11 28.78 26.64 19.72
CA ILE A 11 28.67 25.21 20.14
C ILE A 11 28.05 24.90 21.52
N ASP A 12 26.81 24.36 21.53
CA ASP A 12 26.48 22.96 21.86
C ASP A 12 24.95 22.76 22.00
N ASP A 13 24.43 21.69 21.40
CA ASP A 13 23.12 21.10 21.73
C ASP A 13 23.30 20.27 23.03
N PRO A 14 22.29 20.14 23.93
CA PRO A 14 21.33 19.05 23.71
C PRO A 14 19.91 19.25 24.29
N ILE A 15 18.94 18.64 23.60
CA ILE A 15 17.80 17.84 24.13
C ILE A 15 17.11 18.38 25.40
N SER A 16 15.84 18.81 25.29
CA SER A 16 14.68 18.25 26.03
C SER A 16 13.44 19.16 26.02
N LEU A 17 12.27 18.51 25.92
CA LEU A 17 10.92 18.94 26.31
C LEU A 17 10.25 20.06 25.45
N GLY A 18 8.96 19.99 25.10
CA GLY A 18 7.91 19.11 25.58
C GLY A 18 6.66 19.18 24.70
N TYR A 19 5.95 18.05 24.69
CA TYR A 19 4.58 17.86 24.24
C TYR A 19 3.63 18.52 25.24
N GLU A 20 3.34 19.81 25.11
CA GLU A 20 2.19 20.43 25.78
C GLU A 20 1.59 21.51 24.88
N ASN A 21 0.28 21.39 24.61
CA ASN A 21 -0.66 22.32 23.96
C ASN A 21 -1.36 21.75 22.71
N PHE A 22 -2.30 20.82 22.91
CA PHE A 22 -3.40 20.58 21.96
C PHE A 22 -4.76 20.68 22.66
N ALA A 23 -4.97 21.83 23.31
CA ALA A 23 -6.28 22.31 23.72
C ALA A 23 -6.46 23.73 23.16
N LYS A 24 -6.73 23.82 21.86
CA LYS A 24 -7.24 24.99 21.09
C LYS A 24 -7.20 24.64 19.60
N ILE A 25 -8.24 23.95 19.12
CA ILE A 25 -8.55 23.86 17.67
C ILE A 25 -9.82 24.66 17.44
N GLU A 26 -9.76 25.96 17.73
CA GLU A 26 -10.64 26.99 17.19
C GLU A 26 -9.74 28.24 17.01
N ASP A 27 -9.92 28.97 15.91
CA ASP A 27 -9.13 30.13 15.43
C ASP A 27 -7.81 29.88 14.71
N TRP A 28 -7.83 29.56 13.39
CA TRP A 28 -6.80 30.04 12.46
C TRP A 28 -7.40 30.44 11.11
N GLY A 29 -7.58 31.76 10.94
CA GLY A 29 -7.98 32.41 9.68
C GLY A 29 -6.80 32.91 8.85
N ARG A 30 -7.05 32.97 7.52
CA ARG A 30 -6.38 33.74 6.45
C ARG A 30 -4.84 33.78 6.41
N CYS A 31 -4.28 33.06 5.44
CA CYS A 31 -3.06 33.49 4.75
C CYS A 31 -3.36 33.68 3.25
N LYS A 32 -3.05 34.88 2.74
CA LYS A 32 -3.06 35.23 1.31
C LYS A 32 -1.74 34.76 0.68
N GLY A 33 -1.83 34.19 -0.52
CA GLY A 33 -0.74 34.17 -1.51
C GLY A 33 0.32 33.08 -1.31
N GLY A 34 0.26 32.04 -2.16
CA GLY A 34 1.30 31.03 -2.31
C GLY A 34 0.71 29.63 -2.32
N ALA A 35 0.57 29.04 -3.50
CA ALA A 35 0.17 27.65 -3.66
C ALA A 35 1.26 26.74 -3.08
N LYS A 36 1.12 26.38 -1.79
CA LYS A 36 1.82 25.24 -1.22
C LYS A 36 1.02 23.99 -1.59
N ILE A 37 1.68 23.04 -2.27
CA ILE A 37 1.21 21.66 -2.35
C ILE A 37 1.24 21.12 -0.91
N VAL A 38 0.09 21.14 -0.24
CA VAL A 38 -0.08 20.57 1.09
C VAL A 38 -0.24 19.05 0.89
N PRO A 39 0.55 18.18 1.55
CA PRO A 39 0.28 16.74 1.56
C PRO A 39 -1.16 16.51 2.03
N ASP A 40 -1.86 15.51 1.52
CA ASP A 40 -3.20 15.19 2.00
C ASP A 40 -3.17 14.89 3.50
N ARG A 41 -3.48 15.92 4.31
CA ARG A 41 -3.38 15.89 5.77
C ARG A 41 -4.31 14.83 6.36
N LYS A 42 -5.33 14.40 5.62
CA LYS A 42 -6.27 13.35 6.06
C LYS A 42 -5.63 11.97 6.06
N ALA A 43 -4.75 11.68 5.09
CA ALA A 43 -4.02 10.41 5.03
C ALA A 43 -3.03 10.29 6.21
N MET A 44 -2.32 11.36 6.58
CA MET A 44 -1.39 11.30 7.71
C MET A 44 -2.07 11.11 9.08
N VAL A 45 -3.21 11.76 9.32
CA VAL A 45 -4.00 11.56 10.54
C VAL A 45 -4.51 10.12 10.63
N TYR A 46 -4.88 9.51 9.49
CA TYR A 46 -5.30 8.11 9.42
C TYR A 46 -4.20 7.14 9.90
N TYR A 47 -2.97 7.28 9.41
CA TYR A 47 -1.88 6.36 9.78
C TYR A 47 -1.48 6.51 11.25
N GLN A 48 -1.47 7.73 11.78
CA GLN A 48 -1.17 7.98 13.19
C GLN A 48 -2.21 7.37 14.13
N ILE A 49 -3.50 7.43 13.78
CA ILE A 49 -4.56 6.76 14.54
C ILE A 49 -4.39 5.25 14.45
N LYS A 50 -4.22 4.70 13.25
CA LYS A 50 -4.07 3.25 13.02
C LYS A 50 -2.90 2.65 13.79
N ASP A 51 -1.72 3.26 13.75
CA ASP A 51 -0.52 2.75 14.45
C ASP A 51 -0.66 2.86 15.97
N ARG A 52 -1.34 3.89 16.47
CA ARG A 52 -1.61 4.06 17.91
C ARG A 52 -2.63 3.03 18.42
N PHE A 53 -3.69 2.76 17.67
CA PHE A 53 -4.66 1.70 17.99
C PHE A 53 -4.01 0.31 17.91
N ARG A 54 -3.18 0.04 16.90
CA ARG A 54 -2.43 -1.23 16.78
C ARG A 54 -1.48 -1.45 17.95
N SER A 55 -0.73 -0.42 18.34
CA SER A 55 0.19 -0.49 19.48
C SER A 55 -0.56 -0.73 20.79
N SER A 56 -1.69 -0.05 20.99
CA SER A 56 -2.54 -0.22 22.17
C SER A 56 -3.21 -1.61 22.19
N TYR A 57 -3.65 -2.12 21.05
CA TYR A 57 -4.22 -3.47 20.92
C TYR A 57 -3.16 -4.56 21.14
N LYS A 58 -1.95 -4.41 20.60
CA LYS A 58 -0.85 -5.35 20.83
C LYS A 58 -0.56 -5.48 22.33
N ALA A 59 -0.41 -4.33 23.02
CA ALA A 59 -0.22 -4.26 24.46
C ALA A 59 -1.41 -4.89 25.24
N ALA A 60 -2.65 -4.66 24.79
CA ALA A 60 -3.81 -5.28 25.40
C ALA A 60 -3.82 -6.81 25.19
N SER A 61 -3.60 -7.29 23.95
CA SER A 61 -3.69 -8.70 23.56
C SER A 61 -2.62 -9.60 24.19
N GLU A 62 -1.44 -9.06 24.48
CA GLU A 62 -0.34 -9.78 25.15
C GLU A 62 -0.53 -9.87 26.68
N GLY A 63 -1.49 -9.13 27.27
CA GLY A 63 -1.77 -9.08 28.72
C GLY A 63 -3.00 -9.85 29.19
N TRP A 64 -3.72 -10.58 28.32
CA TRP A 64 -5.01 -11.20 28.69
C TRP A 64 -4.94 -12.38 29.66
N GLN A 65 -3.76 -12.96 29.92
CA GLN A 65 -3.68 -14.19 30.73
C GLN A 65 -3.38 -13.99 32.22
N HIS A 66 -2.86 -12.83 32.65
CA HIS A 66 -2.63 -12.58 34.07
C HIS A 66 -2.83 -11.11 34.46
N ALA A 67 -3.87 -10.89 35.29
CA ALA A 67 -4.12 -9.75 36.18
C ALA A 67 -4.40 -8.36 35.57
N PHE A 68 -5.56 -7.80 35.92
CA PHE A 68 -5.65 -6.36 36.23
C PHE A 68 -6.57 -6.11 37.43
N PRO A 69 -5.98 -5.53 38.48
CA PRO A 69 -6.45 -4.23 38.93
C PRO A 69 -5.23 -3.29 39.00
N MET A 70 -4.91 -2.55 37.92
CA MET A 70 -4.14 -1.27 38.00
C MET A 70 -3.83 -0.54 36.69
N MET A 71 -4.39 -0.87 35.51
CA MET A 71 -4.24 -0.01 34.32
C MET A 71 -5.40 0.97 34.19
N ALA A 72 -5.34 2.06 34.95
CA ALA A 72 -6.33 3.13 34.96
C ALA A 72 -5.85 4.45 34.33
N ARG A 73 -4.77 4.49 33.55
CA ARG A 73 -4.24 5.78 33.04
C ARG A 73 -4.14 5.99 31.54
N ASP A 74 -4.32 4.97 30.70
CA ASP A 74 -4.35 5.15 29.23
C ASP A 74 -5.57 4.46 28.59
N VAL A 75 -6.75 4.72 29.15
CA VAL A 75 -8.01 4.31 28.53
C VAL A 75 -8.30 5.26 27.37
N PHE A 76 -8.13 4.81 26.13
CA PHE A 76 -8.42 5.61 24.95
C PHE A 76 -9.94 5.76 24.77
N GLY A 77 -10.44 6.98 24.93
CA GLY A 77 -11.86 7.30 24.88
C GLY A 77 -12.47 7.49 26.27
N HIS A 78 -13.75 7.87 26.30
CA HIS A 78 -14.45 8.06 27.57
C HIS A 78 -14.66 6.69 28.25
N PRO A 79 -14.39 6.51 29.56
CA PRO A 79 -14.54 5.22 30.25
C PRO A 79 -15.90 4.55 30.07
N ARG A 80 -16.96 5.35 29.90
CA ARG A 80 -18.33 4.85 29.62
C ARG A 80 -18.51 4.24 28.22
N ASN A 81 -17.58 4.45 27.30
CA ASN A 81 -17.63 3.92 25.93
C ASN A 81 -17.03 2.51 25.82
N HIS A 82 -16.55 1.94 26.93
CA HIS A 82 -15.96 0.60 26.98
C HIS A 82 -16.98 -0.52 27.12
N VAL A 83 -18.28 -0.17 27.20
CA VAL A 83 -19.36 -1.14 27.10
C VAL A 83 -19.49 -1.57 25.63
N ALA A 84 -19.53 -2.88 25.39
CA ALA A 84 -19.81 -3.41 24.07
C ALA A 84 -21.19 -2.91 23.64
N PHE A 85 -21.24 -2.09 22.59
CA PHE A 85 -22.51 -1.53 22.12
C PHE A 85 -23.41 -2.58 21.47
N ILE A 86 -22.81 -3.65 20.96
CA ILE A 86 -23.48 -4.71 20.20
C ILE A 86 -22.76 -6.03 20.48
N GLU A 87 -23.54 -7.08 20.71
CA GLU A 87 -23.02 -8.45 20.85
C GLU A 87 -22.40 -8.94 19.53
N PRO A 88 -21.32 -9.73 19.55
CA PRO A 88 -20.67 -10.20 18.32
C PRO A 88 -21.62 -10.83 17.30
N ALA A 89 -22.59 -11.63 17.76
CA ALA A 89 -23.60 -12.28 16.90
C ALA A 89 -24.56 -11.27 16.24
N VAL A 90 -24.88 -10.16 16.90
CA VAL A 90 -25.68 -9.09 16.28
C VAL A 90 -24.80 -8.28 15.32
N LEU A 91 -23.53 -8.09 15.66
CA LEU A 91 -22.58 -7.36 14.84
C LEU A 91 -22.35 -8.07 13.49
N THR A 92 -22.34 -9.40 13.44
CA THR A 92 -22.26 -10.14 12.17
C THR A 92 -23.43 -9.83 11.22
N HIS A 93 -24.62 -9.56 11.75
CA HIS A 93 -25.77 -9.14 10.94
C HIS A 93 -25.75 -7.67 10.54
N LEU A 94 -25.03 -6.82 11.28
CA LEU A 94 -24.93 -5.39 11.02
C LEU A 94 -23.75 -4.99 10.15
N LEU A 95 -22.67 -5.79 10.16
CA LEU A 95 -21.50 -5.57 9.32
C LEU A 95 -21.86 -5.42 7.84
N PRO A 96 -22.86 -6.14 7.30
CA PRO A 96 -23.34 -5.90 5.95
C PRO A 96 -24.05 -4.56 5.70
N PHE A 97 -24.19 -3.69 6.69
CA PHE A 97 -24.74 -2.34 6.57
C PHE A 97 -23.73 -1.28 7.01
N LEU A 98 -22.67 -1.70 7.70
CA LEU A 98 -21.55 -0.87 8.08
C LEU A 98 -20.46 -1.06 7.03
N TYR A 99 -20.45 -0.20 6.02
CA TYR A 99 -19.37 -0.17 5.03
C TYR A 99 -18.57 1.12 5.07
N GLU A 100 -17.39 1.04 4.46
CA GLU A 100 -16.50 2.17 4.23
C GLU A 100 -16.20 2.99 5.51
N LYS A 101 -16.55 4.28 5.47
CA LYS A 101 -16.34 5.27 6.53
C LYS A 101 -17.20 4.98 7.75
N SER A 102 -18.35 4.33 7.63
CA SER A 102 -19.23 4.02 8.77
C SER A 102 -18.62 2.95 9.65
N LEU A 103 -18.14 1.86 9.06
CA LEU A 103 -17.44 0.80 9.79
C LEU A 103 -16.12 1.29 10.37
N TYR A 104 -15.38 2.10 9.61
CA TYR A 104 -14.17 2.74 10.10
C TYR A 104 -14.48 3.65 11.30
N ARG A 105 -15.50 4.51 11.21
CA ARG A 105 -15.92 5.39 12.31
C ARG A 105 -16.30 4.59 13.55
N ALA A 106 -17.06 3.51 13.39
CA ALA A 106 -17.42 2.61 14.50
C ALA A 106 -16.17 1.99 15.15
N ALA A 107 -15.21 1.56 14.34
CA ALA A 107 -13.94 1.02 14.82
C ALA A 107 -13.06 2.06 15.54
N THR A 108 -13.21 3.35 15.24
CA THR A 108 -12.46 4.43 15.90
C THR A 108 -13.08 4.95 17.19
N VAL A 109 -14.28 4.50 17.59
CA VAL A 109 -14.97 4.99 18.81
C VAL A 109 -14.16 4.66 20.07
N CYS A 110 -13.75 3.40 20.23
CA CYS A 110 -12.88 2.96 21.31
C CYS A 110 -12.21 1.61 20.96
N PRO A 111 -11.12 1.23 21.66
CA PRO A 111 -10.42 -0.03 21.39
C PRO A 111 -11.28 -1.29 21.56
N HIS A 112 -12.32 -1.25 22.41
CA HIS A 112 -13.20 -2.41 22.65
C HIS A 112 -14.15 -2.64 21.48
N TRP A 113 -14.69 -1.58 20.89
CA TRP A 113 -15.50 -1.66 19.67
C TRP A 113 -14.68 -2.18 18.50
N PHE A 114 -13.46 -1.65 18.33
CA PHE A 114 -12.50 -2.17 17.35
C PHE A 114 -12.29 -3.67 17.52
N ALA A 115 -11.99 -4.14 18.73
CA ALA A 115 -11.77 -5.55 19.00
C ALA A 115 -13.01 -6.41 18.72
N ALA A 116 -14.20 -5.94 19.10
CA ALA A 116 -15.47 -6.62 18.82
C ALA A 116 -15.75 -6.74 17.31
N ILE A 117 -15.54 -5.64 16.55
CA ILE A 117 -15.68 -5.62 15.08
C ILE A 117 -14.70 -6.58 14.41
N VAL A 118 -13.42 -6.52 14.78
CA VAL A 118 -12.39 -7.41 14.20
C VAL A 118 -12.68 -8.87 14.55
N LYS A 119 -13.15 -9.15 15.76
CA LYS A 119 -13.56 -10.50 16.16
C LYS A 119 -14.75 -10.98 15.33
N ALA A 120 -15.82 -10.19 15.22
CA ALA A 120 -17.00 -10.55 14.43
C ALA A 120 -16.66 -10.78 12.94
N LEU A 121 -15.81 -9.94 12.35
CA LEU A 121 -15.29 -10.15 11.00
C LEU A 121 -14.47 -11.43 10.88
N GLY A 122 -13.73 -11.81 11.93
CA GLY A 122 -13.01 -13.08 12.00
C GLY A 122 -13.92 -14.29 12.10
N ASP A 123 -14.98 -14.19 12.90
CA ASP A 123 -15.98 -15.26 13.07
C ASP A 123 -16.71 -15.51 11.74
N ILE A 124 -17.12 -14.44 11.04
CA ILE A 124 -17.75 -14.50 9.71
C ILE A 124 -16.82 -15.13 8.65
N ALA A 125 -15.51 -14.86 8.73
CA ALA A 125 -14.53 -15.37 7.76
C ALA A 125 -13.99 -16.78 8.10
N SER A 126 -14.52 -17.45 9.12
CA SER A 126 -13.94 -18.71 9.62
C SER A 126 -14.02 -19.87 8.62
N ASP A 127 -15.15 -20.01 7.91
CA ASP A 127 -15.29 -21.01 6.84
C ASP A 127 -14.35 -20.71 5.66
N LEU A 128 -14.25 -19.43 5.29
CA LEU A 128 -13.30 -18.97 4.27
C LEU A 128 -11.85 -19.28 4.67
N ASP A 129 -11.48 -19.14 5.95
CA ASP A 129 -10.12 -19.48 6.42
C ASP A 129 -9.80 -20.96 6.19
N LEU A 130 -10.78 -21.86 6.39
CA LEU A 130 -10.63 -23.30 6.16
C LEU A 130 -10.48 -23.60 4.66
N GLU A 131 -11.27 -22.94 3.80
CA GLU A 131 -11.17 -23.09 2.36
C GLU A 131 -9.83 -22.61 1.82
N VAL A 132 -9.36 -21.43 2.25
CA VAL A 132 -8.07 -20.87 1.85
C VAL A 132 -6.93 -21.80 2.25
N ARG A 133 -6.90 -22.29 3.50
CA ARG A 133 -5.89 -23.24 3.99
C ARG A 133 -5.82 -24.49 3.12
N LYS A 134 -6.97 -25.08 2.79
CA LYS A 134 -7.06 -26.27 1.93
C LYS A 134 -6.59 -25.98 0.51
N ALA A 135 -6.97 -24.83 -0.05
CA ALA A 135 -6.70 -24.49 -1.44
C ALA A 135 -5.22 -24.22 -1.72
N VAL A 136 -4.51 -23.57 -0.78
CA VAL A 136 -3.09 -23.20 -0.98
C VAL A 136 -2.11 -24.28 -0.52
N PHE A 137 -2.56 -25.26 0.26
CA PHE A 137 -1.78 -26.45 0.59
C PHE A 137 -1.60 -27.33 -0.66
N PRO A 138 -0.42 -27.93 -0.92
CA PRO A 138 0.75 -28.03 -0.03
C PRO A 138 1.79 -26.91 -0.19
N PHE A 139 1.55 -25.86 -0.98
CA PHE A 139 2.57 -24.85 -1.31
C PHE A 139 2.78 -23.82 -0.19
N LEU A 140 1.71 -23.51 0.56
CA LEU A 140 1.76 -22.66 1.74
C LEU A 140 1.13 -23.35 2.95
N ASP A 141 1.81 -23.26 4.10
CA ASP A 141 1.25 -23.62 5.41
C ASP A 141 0.69 -22.36 6.07
N VAL A 142 -0.61 -22.11 5.90
CA VAL A 142 -1.30 -20.93 6.44
C VAL A 142 -1.55 -21.08 7.94
N ARG A 143 -0.76 -20.36 8.74
CA ARG A 143 -0.77 -20.45 10.21
C ARG A 143 -1.63 -19.41 10.89
N ARG A 144 -1.78 -18.24 10.26
CA ARG A 144 -2.48 -17.10 10.85
C ARG A 144 -3.33 -16.41 9.81
N ALA A 145 -4.50 -15.94 10.25
CA ALA A 145 -5.32 -15.00 9.53
C ALA A 145 -5.70 -13.83 10.45
N ARG A 146 -5.91 -12.65 9.87
CA ARG A 146 -6.43 -11.47 10.57
C ARG A 146 -7.20 -10.59 9.61
N THR A 147 -8.15 -9.85 10.12
CA THR A 147 -8.81 -8.81 9.33
C THR A 147 -8.05 -7.50 9.46
N ASP A 148 -7.77 -6.87 8.32
CA ASP A 148 -7.07 -5.60 8.24
C ASP A 148 -7.77 -4.64 7.28
N TRP A 149 -7.50 -3.35 7.46
CA TRP A 149 -8.06 -2.24 6.71
C TRP A 149 -6.94 -1.53 5.96
N ASN A 150 -7.11 -1.35 4.66
CA ASN A 150 -6.16 -0.69 3.79
C ASN A 150 -6.81 0.56 3.20
N VAL A 151 -6.09 1.68 3.21
CA VAL A 151 -6.50 2.86 2.45
C VAL A 151 -6.35 2.52 0.99
N ILE A 152 -7.39 2.80 0.20
CA ILE A 152 -7.30 2.65 -1.24
C ILE A 152 -6.84 3.98 -1.83
N HIS A 153 -5.73 3.92 -2.57
CA HIS A 153 -5.15 5.06 -3.27
C HIS A 153 -5.76 5.14 -4.68
N THR A 154 -7.03 5.54 -4.73
CA THR A 154 -7.77 5.85 -5.96
C THR A 154 -8.19 7.32 -5.96
N ALA A 155 -8.77 7.79 -7.08
CA ALA A 155 -9.35 9.15 -7.16
C ALA A 155 -10.32 9.45 -6.00
N ASP A 156 -11.03 8.42 -5.53
CA ASP A 156 -11.83 8.48 -4.31
C ASP A 156 -11.11 7.81 -3.13
N VAL A 157 -10.99 8.55 -2.02
CA VAL A 157 -10.39 8.04 -0.78
C VAL A 157 -11.36 7.07 -0.10
N GLY A 158 -10.99 5.80 -0.11
CA GLY A 158 -11.76 4.69 0.46
C GLY A 158 -10.98 3.82 1.44
N VAL A 159 -11.72 2.91 2.08
CA VAL A 159 -11.14 1.86 2.93
C VAL A 159 -11.56 0.51 2.36
N ARG A 160 -10.57 -0.36 2.12
CA ARG A 160 -10.77 -1.78 1.82
C ARG A 160 -10.55 -2.60 3.06
N TYR A 161 -11.41 -3.60 3.25
CA TYR A 161 -11.31 -4.60 4.30
C TYR A 161 -10.84 -5.89 3.66
N ASP A 162 -9.74 -6.43 4.16
CA ASP A 162 -9.17 -7.68 3.69
C ASP A 162 -9.03 -8.67 4.86
N ARG A 163 -9.35 -9.93 4.61
CA ARG A 163 -8.90 -11.07 5.40
C ARG A 163 -7.49 -11.42 4.96
N ILE A 164 -6.49 -11.07 5.75
CA ILE A 164 -5.08 -11.28 5.47
C ILE A 164 -4.62 -12.62 6.03
N TYR A 165 -3.90 -13.38 5.22
CA TYR A 165 -3.33 -14.68 5.55
C TYR A 165 -1.81 -14.61 5.58
N TRP A 166 -1.20 -15.26 6.58
CA TRP A 166 0.24 -15.50 6.68
C TRP A 166 0.50 -16.99 6.49
N GLY A 167 1.13 -17.32 5.35
CA GLY A 167 1.50 -18.68 5.00
C GLY A 167 3.01 -18.86 4.96
N GLU A 168 3.54 -19.86 5.66
CA GLU A 168 4.94 -20.26 5.50
C GLU A 168 5.10 -20.99 4.16
N VAL A 169 6.11 -20.60 3.38
CA VAL A 169 6.41 -21.20 2.08
C VAL A 169 7.03 -22.58 2.28
N THR A 170 6.38 -23.61 1.74
CA THR A 170 6.85 -24.99 1.92
C THR A 170 7.93 -25.39 0.89
N PRO A 171 8.71 -26.46 1.15
CA PRO A 171 9.67 -26.98 0.19
C PRO A 171 9.06 -27.45 -1.14
N VAL A 172 7.75 -27.76 -1.18
CA VAL A 172 7.06 -28.22 -2.40
C VAL A 172 7.06 -27.12 -3.48
N ALA A 173 7.04 -25.86 -3.06
CA ALA A 173 7.03 -24.72 -3.98
C ALA A 173 8.44 -24.35 -4.51
N GLN A 174 9.50 -24.98 -4.02
CA GLN A 174 10.88 -24.61 -4.35
C GLN A 174 11.16 -24.63 -5.86
N ASN A 175 11.85 -23.60 -6.36
CA ASN A 175 12.19 -23.41 -7.76
C ASN A 175 10.96 -23.31 -8.70
N GLN A 176 9.85 -22.81 -8.17
CA GLN A 176 8.62 -22.57 -8.92
C GLN A 176 8.14 -21.13 -8.73
N THR A 177 7.32 -20.68 -9.67
CA THR A 177 6.50 -19.49 -9.50
C THR A 177 5.09 -19.95 -9.15
N VAL A 178 4.58 -19.49 -8.00
CA VAL A 178 3.27 -19.84 -7.47
C VAL A 178 2.31 -18.68 -7.69
N GLU A 179 1.13 -18.98 -8.23
CA GLU A 179 0.01 -18.05 -8.37
C GLU A 179 -1.19 -18.54 -7.54
N ILE A 180 -1.64 -17.68 -6.62
CA ILE A 180 -2.83 -17.90 -5.80
C ILE A 180 -3.91 -16.96 -6.30
N SER A 181 -5.04 -17.52 -6.71
CA SER A 181 -6.17 -16.76 -7.25
C SER A 181 -7.46 -17.07 -6.52
N TYR A 182 -8.35 -16.09 -6.43
CA TYR A 182 -9.70 -16.28 -5.94
C TYR A 182 -10.67 -15.43 -6.73
N SER A 183 -11.93 -15.89 -6.83
CA SER A 183 -13.02 -15.14 -7.42
C SER A 183 -14.14 -14.89 -6.42
N PHE A 184 -14.96 -13.87 -6.65
CA PHE A 184 -16.04 -13.46 -5.75
C PHE A 184 -17.08 -12.59 -6.47
N CYS A 185 -18.23 -12.38 -5.82
CA CYS A 185 -19.28 -11.45 -6.21
C CYS A 185 -19.55 -10.45 -5.08
N TYR A 186 -20.09 -9.28 -5.39
CA TYR A 186 -20.60 -8.34 -4.37
C TYR A 186 -22.04 -8.67 -3.99
N VAL A 187 -22.44 -8.45 -2.74
CA VAL A 187 -23.82 -8.60 -2.26
C VAL A 187 -24.77 -7.77 -3.14
N GLU A 188 -25.93 -8.33 -3.51
CA GLU A 188 -26.90 -7.64 -4.36
C GLU A 188 -27.32 -6.29 -3.76
N GLY A 189 -27.38 -5.26 -4.60
CA GLY A 189 -27.68 -3.89 -4.17
C GLY A 189 -26.55 -3.17 -3.42
N ALA A 190 -25.42 -3.83 -3.15
CA ALA A 190 -24.25 -3.19 -2.56
C ALA A 190 -23.43 -2.38 -3.59
N GLU A 191 -23.55 -2.68 -4.88
CA GLU A 191 -22.92 -1.93 -5.95
C GLU A 191 -23.51 -0.51 -5.99
N ALA A 192 -22.80 0.44 -5.38
CA ALA A 192 -23.21 1.82 -5.34
C ALA A 192 -23.25 2.42 -6.76
N GLY A 193 -24.45 2.49 -7.36
CA GLY A 193 -24.85 3.56 -8.25
C GLY A 193 -24.17 3.70 -9.62
N ASN A 194 -23.43 2.71 -10.13
CA ASN A 194 -22.86 2.81 -11.49
C ASN A 194 -23.78 2.28 -12.61
N SER A 195 -25.00 1.83 -12.26
CA SER A 195 -25.96 1.25 -13.21
C SER A 195 -27.35 1.91 -13.11
N THR A 196 -27.44 3.20 -13.40
CA THR A 196 -28.68 3.78 -13.96
C THR A 196 -28.35 4.94 -14.90
N SER A 197 -28.02 4.65 -16.15
CA SER A 197 -28.57 5.44 -17.26
C SER A 197 -30.02 5.01 -17.45
N ALA A 198 -30.87 5.32 -16.47
CA ALA A 198 -32.30 5.20 -16.61
C ALA A 198 -32.78 6.38 -17.46
N SER A 199 -33.29 6.10 -18.65
CA SER A 199 -34.03 7.08 -19.44
C SER A 199 -35.22 7.57 -18.61
N THR A 200 -35.20 8.83 -18.17
CA THR A 200 -36.36 9.46 -17.58
C THR A 200 -37.37 9.79 -18.68
N ALA A 201 -38.50 9.11 -18.68
CA ALA A 201 -39.77 9.71 -19.04
C ALA A 201 -40.56 9.85 -17.74
N ASP A 202 -40.95 11.08 -17.43
CA ASP A 202 -41.66 11.55 -16.24
C ASP A 202 -40.93 11.57 -14.89
N GLY A 203 -40.75 12.82 -14.44
CA GLY A 203 -40.06 13.18 -13.23
C GLY A 203 -40.97 13.11 -12.02
N THR A 204 -40.45 12.51 -10.96
CA THR A 204 -40.18 13.18 -9.68
C THR A 204 -39.59 12.14 -8.74
N SER A 205 -38.27 12.12 -8.62
CA SER A 205 -37.60 11.43 -7.52
C SER A 205 -36.47 12.31 -7.01
N THR A 206 -36.62 12.78 -5.78
CA THR A 206 -35.65 13.60 -5.06
C THR A 206 -34.59 12.68 -4.47
N VAL A 207 -33.62 12.28 -5.30
CA VAL A 207 -32.38 11.65 -4.82
C VAL A 207 -31.30 12.74 -4.79
N TYR A 208 -30.75 12.97 -3.59
CA TYR A 208 -29.67 13.92 -3.33
C TYR A 208 -28.41 13.51 -4.10
N ASN A 209 -28.21 14.10 -5.27
CA ASN A 209 -26.97 14.02 -6.04
C ASN A 209 -25.92 14.94 -5.41
N PHE A 210 -25.06 14.38 -4.57
CA PHE A 210 -23.91 15.10 -3.98
C PHE A 210 -22.61 14.86 -4.74
N TYR A 211 -22.62 14.83 -6.08
CA TYR A 211 -21.39 14.82 -6.88
C TYR A 211 -21.57 15.56 -8.22
N LYS A 212 -21.32 16.87 -8.21
CA LYS A 212 -20.90 17.62 -9.40
C LYS A 212 -19.79 18.58 -9.00
N GLY A 213 -18.55 18.15 -9.20
CA GLY A 213 -17.38 19.03 -9.25
C GLY A 213 -17.51 19.99 -10.44
N GLY A 214 -17.12 21.24 -10.21
CA GLY A 214 -17.37 22.38 -11.10
C GLY A 214 -16.70 22.30 -12.47
N ARG A 215 -17.42 22.80 -13.47
CA ARG A 215 -16.86 23.18 -14.78
C ARG A 215 -16.16 24.53 -14.64
N CYS A 216 -14.93 24.61 -15.13
CA CYS A 216 -14.29 25.88 -15.47
C CYS A 216 -14.05 25.92 -16.99
N GLY A 217 -14.85 26.76 -17.66
CA GLY A 217 -14.46 27.65 -18.75
C GLY A 217 -13.85 27.09 -20.04
N ASP A 218 -14.64 27.09 -21.10
CA ASP A 218 -14.23 26.98 -22.50
C ASP A 218 -13.48 28.24 -22.98
N ALA A 219 -12.47 28.05 -23.85
CA ALA A 219 -12.13 28.97 -24.93
C ALA A 219 -11.50 28.18 -26.09
N ALA A 220 -12.07 28.37 -27.28
CA ALA A 220 -11.82 27.66 -28.53
C ALA A 220 -10.57 28.15 -29.29
N THR A 221 -9.99 27.31 -30.17
CA THR A 221 -10.04 27.43 -31.66
C THR A 221 -9.10 26.43 -32.37
N ASP A 222 -9.71 25.55 -33.18
CA ASP A 222 -9.42 25.04 -34.54
C ASP A 222 -8.01 24.61 -35.08
N ALA A 223 -8.00 23.33 -35.52
CA ALA A 223 -7.39 22.69 -36.72
C ALA A 223 -5.88 22.30 -36.76
N PRO A 224 -5.46 21.39 -37.68
CA PRO A 224 -5.91 20.00 -37.89
C PRO A 224 -4.74 18.98 -37.74
N SER A 225 -5.01 17.78 -37.22
CA SER A 225 -4.00 16.72 -37.05
C SER A 225 -3.94 15.77 -38.25
N SER A 226 -2.77 15.70 -38.87
CA SER A 226 -2.35 14.65 -39.80
C SER A 226 -1.98 13.35 -39.07
N SER A 227 -2.30 12.25 -39.72
CA SER A 227 -1.89 10.85 -39.51
C SER A 227 -0.55 10.59 -38.82
N ALA A 228 -0.53 9.64 -37.88
CA ALA A 228 0.34 8.46 -37.95
C ALA A 228 -0.09 7.43 -36.90
N ALA A 229 -0.11 6.18 -37.33
CA ALA A 229 -0.59 5.01 -36.61
C ALA A 229 0.18 4.75 -35.30
N ALA A 230 -0.56 4.58 -34.20
CA ALA A 230 -0.09 3.84 -33.04
C ALA A 230 -0.99 2.61 -32.92
N ALA A 231 -0.42 1.43 -33.17
CA ALA A 231 -1.04 0.15 -32.96
C ALA A 231 -1.42 0.03 -31.48
N ALA A 232 -2.71 0.16 -31.20
CA ALA A 232 -3.28 -0.08 -29.89
C ALA A 232 -3.24 -1.60 -29.62
N SER A 233 -2.23 -2.02 -28.87
CA SER A 233 -2.35 -3.20 -28.01
C SER A 233 -3.52 -2.95 -27.07
N GLU A 234 -4.53 -3.81 -27.15
CA GLU A 234 -5.63 -3.88 -26.20
C GLU A 234 -5.06 -4.01 -24.79
N ARG A 235 -4.96 -2.88 -24.08
CA ARG A 235 -4.80 -2.88 -22.63
C ARG A 235 -6.12 -3.41 -22.07
N GLU A 236 -6.10 -4.65 -21.58
CA GLU A 236 -7.03 -5.07 -20.54
C GLU A 236 -7.02 -3.99 -19.46
N THR A 237 -8.09 -3.23 -19.38
CA THR A 237 -8.32 -2.26 -18.32
C THR A 237 -8.62 -3.05 -17.07
N GLY A 238 -7.56 -3.59 -16.45
CA GLY A 238 -7.61 -4.11 -15.09
C GLY A 238 -8.27 -3.06 -14.23
N SER A 239 -9.35 -3.42 -13.54
CA SER A 239 -10.06 -2.45 -12.72
C SER A 239 -9.08 -1.85 -11.70
N ALA A 240 -9.26 -0.57 -11.38
CA ALA A 240 -8.45 0.18 -10.42
C ALA A 240 -8.36 -0.46 -9.00
N TRP A 241 -9.05 -1.59 -8.79
CA TRP A 241 -9.15 -2.30 -7.52
C TRP A 241 -8.36 -3.62 -7.49
N GLY A 242 -7.64 -3.96 -8.57
CA GLY A 242 -6.84 -5.19 -8.65
C GLY A 242 -7.68 -6.46 -8.75
N ALA A 243 -8.94 -6.32 -9.15
CA ALA A 243 -9.77 -7.43 -9.55
C ALA A 243 -10.06 -7.37 -11.05
N GLY A 244 -9.78 -8.47 -11.76
CA GLY A 244 -10.22 -8.69 -13.13
C GLY A 244 -11.70 -9.03 -13.16
N GLN A 245 -12.43 -8.53 -14.16
CA GLN A 245 -13.81 -8.93 -14.38
C GLN A 245 -13.83 -10.28 -15.10
N MET A 246 -14.55 -11.26 -14.55
CA MET A 246 -14.83 -12.52 -15.23
C MET A 246 -16.27 -12.55 -15.75
N ALA A 247 -16.58 -13.58 -16.55
CA ALA A 247 -17.89 -13.80 -17.15
C ALA A 247 -19.04 -13.69 -16.13
N GLU A 248 -20.22 -13.29 -16.61
CA GLU A 248 -21.45 -13.23 -15.82
C GLU A 248 -21.87 -14.65 -15.40
N ASP A 249 -21.96 -14.89 -14.08
CA ASP A 249 -22.46 -16.14 -13.52
C ASP A 249 -23.79 -15.84 -12.83
N ARG A 250 -24.88 -16.44 -13.32
CA ARG A 250 -26.26 -16.24 -12.81
C ARG A 250 -26.72 -14.77 -12.77
N GLY A 251 -26.24 -13.94 -13.71
CA GLY A 251 -26.58 -12.52 -13.78
C GLY A 251 -25.88 -11.64 -12.74
N ARG A 252 -24.96 -12.19 -11.93
CA ARG A 252 -24.08 -11.41 -11.03
C ARG A 252 -22.69 -11.31 -11.63
N LYS A 253 -22.11 -10.12 -11.53
CA LYS A 253 -20.76 -9.84 -12.01
C LYS A 253 -19.74 -10.49 -11.09
N ARG A 254 -18.89 -11.36 -11.65
CA ARG A 254 -17.81 -12.05 -10.93
C ARG A 254 -16.50 -11.29 -11.09
N TYR A 255 -15.78 -11.15 -10.01
CA TYR A 255 -14.47 -10.51 -9.91
C TYR A 255 -13.42 -11.55 -9.53
N SER A 256 -12.17 -11.38 -9.95
CA SER A 256 -11.06 -12.25 -9.57
C SER A 256 -9.81 -11.47 -9.20
N ALA A 257 -9.05 -11.93 -8.23
CA ALA A 257 -7.75 -11.36 -7.88
C ALA A 257 -6.72 -12.48 -7.75
N SER A 258 -5.47 -12.20 -8.14
CA SER A 258 -4.37 -13.17 -8.04
C SER A 258 -3.11 -12.56 -7.43
N TYR A 259 -2.27 -13.40 -6.83
CA TYR A 259 -1.00 -13.04 -6.23
C TYR A 259 0.09 -13.95 -6.77
N LYS A 260 1.28 -13.40 -7.06
CA LYS A 260 2.41 -14.18 -7.61
C LYS A 260 3.67 -14.04 -6.76
N PHE A 261 4.37 -15.14 -6.58
CA PHE A 261 5.68 -15.16 -5.96
C PHE A 261 6.55 -16.29 -6.50
N SER A 262 7.86 -16.10 -6.47
CA SER A 262 8.83 -17.07 -6.95
C SER A 262 9.70 -17.58 -5.82
N VAL A 263 9.78 -18.89 -5.70
CA VAL A 263 10.36 -19.53 -4.53
C VAL A 263 11.79 -19.99 -4.81
N LEU A 264 12.72 -19.41 -4.08
CA LEU A 264 14.12 -19.77 -4.00
C LEU A 264 14.35 -20.84 -2.92
N PRO A 265 15.47 -21.58 -2.97
CA PRO A 265 15.88 -22.45 -1.87
C PRO A 265 15.98 -21.69 -0.54
N LYS A 266 15.79 -22.39 0.58
CA LYS A 266 15.90 -21.83 1.93
C LYS A 266 17.24 -21.12 2.13
N GLY A 267 17.21 -19.95 2.75
CA GLY A 267 18.40 -19.14 3.03
C GLY A 267 19.05 -18.50 1.81
N SER A 268 18.47 -18.64 0.61
CA SER A 268 18.99 -17.98 -0.58
C SER A 268 18.90 -16.46 -0.45
N LYS A 269 19.89 -15.79 -1.03
CA LYS A 269 19.88 -14.34 -1.19
C LYS A 269 18.81 -13.92 -2.19
N ARG A 270 18.00 -12.93 -1.82
CA ARG A 270 16.97 -12.35 -2.68
C ARG A 270 17.48 -11.06 -3.32
N ARG A 271 17.00 -10.79 -4.52
CA ARG A 271 17.16 -9.50 -5.20
C ARG A 271 15.77 -8.95 -5.49
N ILE A 272 15.45 -7.81 -4.89
CA ILE A 272 14.18 -7.11 -5.07
C ILE A 272 14.48 -5.79 -5.75
N TRP A 273 13.63 -5.36 -6.67
CA TRP A 273 13.71 -3.99 -7.19
C TRP A 273 12.63 -3.11 -6.57
N ALA A 274 12.92 -1.82 -6.50
CA ALA A 274 11.93 -0.81 -6.16
C ALA A 274 12.10 0.36 -7.12
N GLU A 275 11.00 0.93 -7.59
CA GLU A 275 10.99 1.99 -8.59
C GLU A 275 10.20 3.18 -8.06
N ARG A 276 10.79 4.36 -8.17
CA ARG A 276 10.16 5.60 -7.75
C ARG A 276 10.15 6.61 -8.89
N ASP A 277 8.95 6.98 -9.30
CA ASP A 277 8.74 8.11 -10.18
C ASP A 277 8.62 9.42 -9.40
N ILE A 278 9.54 10.35 -9.64
CA ILE A 278 9.52 11.72 -9.10
C ILE A 278 9.39 12.78 -10.20
N CYS A 279 8.92 12.40 -11.39
CA CYS A 279 8.64 13.32 -12.49
C CYS A 279 7.56 14.35 -12.09
N ARG A 280 7.71 15.60 -12.52
CA ARG A 280 6.76 16.66 -12.14
C ARG A 280 5.38 16.53 -12.80
N HIS A 281 5.32 15.97 -14.00
CA HIS A 281 4.09 15.89 -14.82
C HIS A 281 3.44 14.49 -14.80
N HIS A 282 4.21 13.47 -14.43
CA HIS A 282 3.80 12.07 -14.47
C HIS A 282 4.09 11.31 -13.17
N GLY A 283 4.68 11.99 -12.18
CA GLY A 283 5.13 11.36 -10.94
C GLY A 283 3.97 10.71 -10.19
N ASP A 284 4.29 9.60 -9.55
CA ASP A 284 3.35 8.87 -8.72
C ASP A 284 2.82 9.75 -7.59
N GLU A 285 1.52 10.06 -7.65
CA GLU A 285 0.82 10.83 -6.63
C GLU A 285 0.79 10.11 -5.28
N ALA A 286 0.83 8.77 -5.28
CA ALA A 286 0.87 7.97 -4.06
C ALA A 286 2.21 8.12 -3.32
N ARG A 287 3.27 8.51 -4.05
CA ARG A 287 4.66 8.65 -3.56
C ARG A 287 5.19 7.36 -2.93
N ILE A 288 4.73 6.22 -3.41
CA ILE A 288 5.12 4.89 -2.93
C ILE A 288 5.94 4.24 -4.03
N ALA A 289 7.07 3.63 -3.67
CA ALA A 289 7.85 2.92 -4.67
C ALA A 289 7.07 1.70 -5.18
N THR A 290 7.01 1.53 -6.50
CA THR A 290 6.57 0.30 -7.14
C THR A 290 7.59 -0.80 -6.82
N THR A 291 7.09 -2.02 -6.62
CA THR A 291 7.90 -3.22 -6.37
C THR A 291 7.48 -4.32 -7.35
N PRO A 292 8.27 -5.41 -7.49
CA PRO A 292 7.91 -6.48 -8.40
C PRO A 292 6.53 -7.07 -8.15
N TRP A 293 5.88 -7.47 -9.23
CA TRP A 293 4.64 -8.22 -9.25
C TRP A 293 4.81 -9.65 -8.74
N ILE A 294 5.98 -10.21 -9.03
CA ILE A 294 6.38 -11.55 -8.61
C ILE A 294 7.49 -11.40 -7.58
N MET A 295 7.09 -11.40 -6.32
CA MET A 295 8.04 -11.23 -5.22
C MET A 295 8.92 -12.48 -5.08
N PRO A 296 10.26 -12.35 -5.00
CA PRO A 296 11.12 -13.46 -4.65
C PRO A 296 10.98 -13.78 -3.16
N VAL A 297 10.80 -15.05 -2.85
CA VAL A 297 10.68 -15.58 -1.48
C VAL A 297 11.55 -16.81 -1.35
N CYS A 298 11.98 -17.16 -0.15
CA CYS A 298 12.62 -18.44 0.11
C CYS A 298 11.67 -19.43 0.74
N VAL A 299 11.96 -20.73 0.60
CA VAL A 299 11.37 -21.77 1.46
C VAL A 299 11.59 -21.39 2.92
N GLY A 300 10.52 -21.43 3.71
CA GLY A 300 10.49 -21.03 5.12
C GLY A 300 10.23 -19.54 5.37
N ASP A 301 10.25 -18.68 4.35
CA ASP A 301 9.73 -17.31 4.50
C ASP A 301 8.20 -17.35 4.67
N VAL A 302 7.62 -16.27 5.20
CA VAL A 302 6.17 -16.12 5.32
C VAL A 302 5.67 -15.18 4.23
N VAL A 303 4.74 -15.62 3.40
CA VAL A 303 4.01 -14.72 2.49
C VAL A 303 2.75 -14.19 3.16
N GLU A 304 2.46 -12.93 2.89
CA GLU A 304 1.24 -12.27 3.36
C GLU A 304 0.37 -11.89 2.16
N PHE A 305 -0.86 -12.42 2.07
CA PHE A 305 -1.82 -12.09 1.00
C PHE A 305 -3.24 -11.89 1.54
N GLY A 306 -4.10 -11.18 0.81
CA GLY A 306 -5.44 -10.82 1.27
C GLY A 306 -6.57 -11.40 0.43
N VAL A 307 -7.65 -11.85 1.08
CA VAL A 307 -8.95 -12.03 0.44
C VAL A 307 -9.84 -10.86 0.81
N GLN A 308 -10.41 -10.20 -0.18
CA GLN A 308 -11.23 -9.02 0.04
C GLN A 308 -12.55 -9.37 0.74
N LEU A 309 -12.93 -8.58 1.75
CA LEU A 309 -14.22 -8.67 2.44
C LEU A 309 -15.17 -7.53 2.04
N ALA A 310 -14.63 -6.33 1.85
CA ALA A 310 -15.39 -5.16 1.38
C ALA A 310 -14.45 -4.10 0.80
N ASN A 311 -14.95 -3.28 -0.12
CA ASN A 311 -14.27 -2.07 -0.61
C ASN A 311 -15.30 -0.97 -0.95
N LEU A 312 -14.88 0.02 -1.74
CA LEU A 312 -15.75 1.09 -2.25
C LEU A 312 -16.83 0.62 -3.24
N VAL A 313 -16.71 -0.57 -3.81
CA VAL A 313 -17.75 -1.15 -4.67
C VAL A 313 -18.86 -1.76 -3.82
N GLY A 314 -18.51 -2.40 -2.71
CA GLY A 314 -19.48 -2.97 -1.77
C GLY A 314 -18.89 -4.07 -0.89
N ALA A 315 -19.76 -4.80 -0.18
CA ALA A 315 -19.40 -6.05 0.48
C ALA A 315 -19.25 -7.19 -0.49
N VAL A 316 -18.23 -8.00 -0.24
CA VAL A 316 -18.10 -9.31 -0.85
C VAL A 316 -19.13 -10.25 -0.23
N ASP A 317 -19.88 -10.94 -1.08
CA ASP A 317 -20.68 -12.09 -0.71
C ASP A 317 -19.73 -13.26 -0.43
N LEU A 318 -19.50 -13.58 0.85
CA LEU A 318 -18.50 -14.56 1.24
C LEU A 318 -18.82 -15.98 0.77
N ASP A 319 -20.12 -16.30 0.64
CA ASP A 319 -20.57 -17.57 0.09
C ASP A 319 -20.30 -17.70 -1.42
N SER A 320 -19.97 -16.59 -2.08
CA SER A 320 -19.57 -16.55 -3.49
C SER A 320 -18.06 -16.68 -3.70
N VAL A 321 -17.26 -16.56 -2.63
CA VAL A 321 -15.80 -16.63 -2.72
C VAL A 321 -15.37 -18.03 -3.12
N ARG A 322 -14.60 -18.15 -4.19
CA ARG A 322 -14.07 -19.42 -4.67
C ARG A 322 -12.58 -19.29 -4.86
N MET A 323 -11.82 -20.07 -4.11
CA MET A 323 -10.39 -20.24 -4.35
C MET A 323 -10.19 -21.03 -5.64
N GLU A 324 -9.36 -20.51 -6.52
CA GLU A 324 -8.95 -21.23 -7.72
C GLU A 324 -7.84 -22.22 -7.39
N LYS A 325 -7.66 -23.23 -8.25
CA LYS A 325 -6.53 -24.15 -8.10
C LYS A 325 -5.23 -23.35 -8.25
N VAL A 326 -4.32 -23.53 -7.29
CA VAL A 326 -2.98 -22.90 -7.34
C VAL A 326 -2.31 -23.22 -8.67
N ASN A 327 -1.91 -22.17 -9.38
CA ASN A 327 -1.24 -22.28 -10.66
C ASN A 327 0.28 -22.23 -10.44
N ILE A 328 0.97 -23.22 -11.00
CA ILE A 328 2.42 -23.39 -10.85
C ILE A 328 3.05 -23.25 -12.22
N SER A 329 4.07 -22.41 -12.31
CA SER A 329 4.84 -22.21 -13.52
C SER A 329 6.34 -22.25 -13.24
N LYS A 330 7.14 -22.28 -14.31
CA LYS A 330 8.59 -22.24 -14.21
C LYS A 330 9.01 -21.01 -13.40
N PHE A 331 10.03 -21.18 -12.56
CA PHE A 331 10.65 -20.08 -11.82
C PHE A 331 10.98 -18.93 -12.77
N ARG A 332 10.51 -17.73 -12.40
CA ARG A 332 10.86 -16.48 -13.07
C ARG A 332 10.95 -15.36 -12.06
N LEU A 333 11.89 -14.45 -12.24
CA LEU A 333 11.90 -13.20 -11.51
C LEU A 333 11.23 -12.15 -12.38
N ASP A 334 10.51 -11.24 -11.71
CA ASP A 334 9.98 -10.06 -12.37
C ASP A 334 11.11 -9.04 -12.52
N GLU A 335 11.40 -8.66 -13.75
CA GLU A 335 12.40 -7.64 -14.06
C GLU A 335 11.73 -6.27 -14.07
N CYS A 336 12.45 -5.23 -13.64
CA CYS A 336 11.93 -3.88 -13.73
C CYS A 336 11.74 -3.53 -15.22
N PHE A 337 10.65 -2.85 -15.57
CA PHE A 337 10.33 -2.51 -16.96
C PHE A 337 11.41 -1.66 -17.67
N TYR A 338 12.25 -0.97 -16.90
CA TYR A 338 13.42 -0.26 -17.44
C TYR A 338 14.53 -1.17 -17.92
N GLU A 339 14.54 -2.45 -17.55
CA GLU A 339 15.50 -3.43 -18.07
C GLU A 339 15.08 -4.00 -19.42
N THR A 340 13.78 -3.96 -19.75
CA THR A 340 13.21 -4.63 -20.93
C THR A 340 12.79 -3.66 -22.03
N ASP A 341 12.01 -2.61 -21.71
CA ASP A 341 11.19 -1.91 -22.70
C ASP A 341 11.49 -0.43 -22.87
N TRP A 342 12.07 0.25 -21.86
CA TRP A 342 12.30 1.71 -21.93
C TRP A 342 13.75 2.10 -22.26
N THR A 343 14.71 1.19 -22.08
CA THR A 343 16.10 1.42 -22.51
C THR A 343 16.34 1.02 -23.97
N ILE A 344 15.34 1.16 -24.84
CA ILE A 344 15.51 0.97 -26.29
C ILE A 344 16.61 1.93 -26.77
N GLY A 345 17.84 1.43 -26.84
CA GLY A 345 19.00 2.09 -27.40
C GLY A 345 20.00 2.75 -26.44
N ARG A 346 19.73 2.92 -25.14
CA ARG A 346 20.68 3.59 -24.21
C ARG A 346 21.26 2.63 -23.17
N LYS A 347 22.59 2.51 -23.16
CA LYS A 347 23.33 1.71 -22.18
C LYS A 347 23.24 2.35 -20.79
N TRP A 348 23.23 1.53 -19.75
CA TRP A 348 23.46 2.02 -18.39
C TRP A 348 24.90 2.53 -18.29
N GLU A 349 25.06 3.78 -17.89
CA GLU A 349 26.34 4.48 -17.84
C GLU A 349 26.68 4.93 -16.42
N ASN A 350 27.97 5.11 -16.15
CA ASN A 350 28.38 5.80 -14.92
C ASN A 350 28.06 7.29 -15.03
N ARG A 351 28.11 7.99 -13.89
CA ARG A 351 27.78 9.41 -13.80
C ARG A 351 28.58 10.29 -14.76
N ALA A 352 29.89 10.11 -14.82
CA ALA A 352 30.78 10.96 -15.61
C ALA A 352 30.50 10.84 -17.13
N LEU A 353 30.24 9.62 -17.61
CA LEU A 353 29.85 9.39 -18.99
C LEU A 353 28.46 9.96 -19.29
N PHE A 354 27.51 9.74 -18.39
CA PHE A 354 26.15 10.25 -18.54
C PHE A 354 26.15 11.79 -18.62
N GLU A 355 26.77 12.48 -17.66
CA GLU A 355 26.88 13.94 -17.61
C GLU A 355 27.65 14.54 -18.80
N ALA A 356 28.55 13.77 -19.44
CA ALA A 356 29.22 14.21 -20.66
C ALA A 356 28.32 14.13 -21.91
N GLN A 357 27.25 13.32 -21.87
CA GLN A 357 26.34 13.08 -22.99
C GLN A 357 24.99 13.79 -22.84
N THR A 358 24.68 14.34 -21.66
CA THR A 358 23.40 15.00 -21.37
C THR A 358 23.59 16.36 -20.72
N VAL A 359 22.59 17.22 -20.87
CA VAL A 359 22.49 18.51 -20.15
C VAL A 359 21.79 18.36 -18.80
N GLU A 360 21.21 17.18 -18.53
CA GLU A 360 20.49 16.92 -17.29
C GLU A 360 21.44 16.81 -16.10
N ARG A 361 21.14 17.59 -15.05
CA ARG A 361 21.88 17.53 -13.79
C ARG A 361 21.29 16.45 -12.90
N VAL A 362 22.07 15.40 -12.70
CA VAL A 362 21.84 14.42 -11.64
C VAL A 362 22.07 15.11 -10.29
N ASP A 363 21.16 14.91 -9.34
CA ASP A 363 21.36 15.48 -8.00
C ASP A 363 22.56 14.79 -7.33
N ASP A 364 23.38 15.55 -6.59
CA ASP A 364 24.46 15.02 -5.73
C ASP A 364 23.94 14.24 -4.51
N HIS A 365 22.69 13.79 -4.54
CA HIS A 365 22.04 13.15 -3.41
C HIS A 365 22.85 11.92 -2.97
N PRO A 366 23.28 11.89 -1.69
CA PRO A 366 24.27 10.92 -1.27
C PRO A 366 23.70 9.50 -1.44
N PRO A 367 24.48 8.58 -2.03
CA PRO A 367 24.10 7.18 -2.19
C PRO A 367 23.72 6.46 -0.88
N GLU A 368 23.94 7.10 0.27
CA GLU A 368 23.82 6.53 1.61
C GLU A 368 22.50 6.83 2.33
N HIS A 369 21.43 7.24 1.63
CA HIS A 369 20.13 7.54 2.26
C HIS A 369 19.57 6.43 3.16
N PHE A 370 19.99 5.19 2.92
CA PHE A 370 19.57 3.98 3.62
C PHE A 370 20.63 3.42 4.57
N ALA A 371 21.80 4.06 4.66
CA ALA A 371 22.86 3.66 5.57
C ALA A 371 22.44 3.92 7.04
N PRO A 372 22.89 3.09 8.00
CA PRO A 372 23.84 1.98 7.85
C PRO A 372 23.20 0.64 7.44
N HIS A 373 21.89 0.59 7.18
CA HIS A 373 21.16 -0.67 7.03
C HIS A 373 21.25 -1.24 5.62
N LEU A 374 21.18 -0.38 4.60
CA LEU A 374 21.47 -0.77 3.21
C LEU A 374 22.70 0.00 2.73
N ARG A 375 23.81 -0.72 2.52
CA ARG A 375 25.02 -0.15 1.95
C ARG A 375 24.87 -0.02 0.45
N HIS A 376 25.13 1.16 -0.06
CA HIS A 376 25.22 1.40 -1.49
C HIS A 376 26.48 0.75 -2.09
N VAL A 377 26.32 0.20 -3.29
CA VAL A 377 27.42 -0.44 -4.04
C VAL A 377 27.78 0.40 -5.27
N TRP A 378 26.78 0.75 -6.08
CA TRP A 378 26.98 1.54 -7.30
C TRP A 378 25.67 2.18 -7.74
N THR A 379 25.78 3.23 -8.55
CA THR A 379 24.67 3.84 -9.28
C THR A 379 25.04 3.98 -10.74
N LEU A 380 24.11 3.63 -11.62
CA LEU A 380 24.18 3.82 -13.06
C LEU A 380 23.02 4.69 -13.52
N TYR A 381 23.18 5.34 -14.66
CA TYR A 381 22.22 6.27 -15.23
C TYR A 381 21.88 5.86 -16.66
N SER A 382 20.66 6.17 -17.06
CA SER A 382 20.20 6.07 -18.45
C SER A 382 19.14 7.14 -18.70
N GLY A 383 18.90 7.44 -19.96
CA GLY A 383 17.87 8.39 -20.39
C GLY A 383 18.41 9.66 -21.02
N GLY A 384 17.51 10.62 -21.27
CA GLY A 384 17.74 11.88 -21.97
C GLY A 384 16.86 12.97 -21.35
N ASP A 385 15.63 13.11 -21.85
CA ASP A 385 14.62 14.05 -21.29
C ASP A 385 14.07 13.60 -19.93
N ILE A 386 14.07 12.29 -19.72
CA ILE A 386 13.79 11.64 -18.45
C ILE A 386 15.05 10.89 -18.06
N VAL A 387 15.57 11.17 -16.88
CA VAL A 387 16.73 10.49 -16.29
C VAL A 387 16.24 9.38 -15.39
N VAL A 388 16.77 8.17 -15.60
CA VAL A 388 16.57 7.04 -14.71
C VAL A 388 17.91 6.72 -14.05
N SER A 389 17.95 6.72 -12.71
CA SER A 389 19.09 6.20 -11.96
C SER A 389 18.76 4.82 -11.41
N LYS A 390 19.68 3.87 -11.57
CA LYS A 390 19.62 2.50 -11.02
C LYS A 390 20.73 2.35 -10.00
N SER A 391 20.37 2.14 -8.73
CA SER A 391 21.30 2.00 -7.62
C SER A 391 21.21 0.60 -7.02
N LEU A 392 22.35 -0.07 -6.83
CA LEU A 392 22.42 -1.32 -6.08
C LEU A 392 22.72 -1.02 -4.61
N HIS A 393 21.87 -1.52 -3.73
CA HIS A 393 22.12 -1.56 -2.29
C HIS A 393 22.13 -3.00 -1.79
N VAL A 394 22.96 -3.27 -0.79
CA VAL A 394 23.04 -4.57 -0.09
C VAL A 394 22.61 -4.35 1.35
N ALA A 395 21.72 -5.21 1.86
CA ALA A 395 21.32 -5.19 3.25
C ALA A 395 22.46 -5.68 4.15
N GLU A 396 22.90 -4.85 5.11
CA GLU A 396 24.07 -5.14 5.95
C GLU A 396 23.77 -5.17 7.43
N LYS A 397 23.01 -4.19 7.93
CA LYS A 397 22.76 -4.04 9.37
C LYS A 397 21.30 -4.22 9.71
N ASN A 398 21.01 -5.02 10.73
CA ASN A 398 19.63 -5.23 11.21
C ASN A 398 18.99 -3.94 11.72
N GLY A 399 17.70 -3.80 11.49
CA GLY A 399 16.87 -2.70 11.98
C GLY A 399 16.07 -2.02 10.87
N ALA A 400 15.31 -1.00 11.26
CA ALA A 400 14.55 -0.17 10.34
C ALA A 400 15.49 0.68 9.48
N VAL A 401 15.27 0.67 8.16
CA VAL A 401 16.06 1.42 7.19
C VAL A 401 15.68 2.91 7.28
N PRO A 402 16.64 3.81 7.57
CA PRO A 402 16.36 5.23 7.69
C PRO A 402 15.90 5.80 6.35
N ASN A 403 15.06 6.82 6.42
CA ASN A 403 14.47 7.50 5.27
C ASN A 403 13.71 6.59 4.29
N SER A 404 13.46 5.30 4.58
CA SER A 404 12.73 4.41 3.69
C SER A 404 11.33 4.94 3.38
N VAL A 405 10.62 5.50 4.36
CA VAL A 405 9.30 6.11 4.13
C VAL A 405 9.42 7.32 3.20
N ARG A 406 10.47 8.12 3.33
CA ARG A 406 10.69 9.30 2.49
C ARG A 406 11.04 8.92 1.04
N HIS A 407 11.83 7.87 0.84
CA HIS A 407 12.34 7.49 -0.48
C HIS A 407 11.56 6.37 -1.17
N LEU A 408 10.92 5.49 -0.42
CA LEU A 408 10.23 4.30 -0.90
C LEU A 408 8.74 4.30 -0.52
N GLY A 409 8.27 5.27 0.27
CA GLY A 409 6.87 5.42 0.69
C GLY A 409 6.41 4.45 1.77
N VAL A 410 7.22 3.44 2.12
CA VAL A 410 6.91 2.44 3.16
C VAL A 410 8.13 2.18 4.05
N VAL A 411 7.89 1.54 5.20
CA VAL A 411 8.96 1.09 6.10
C VAL A 411 9.69 -0.09 5.46
N TRP A 412 11.02 -0.03 5.45
CA TRP A 412 11.87 -1.15 5.08
C TRP A 412 12.67 -1.58 6.30
N GLU A 413 12.87 -2.86 6.47
CA GLU A 413 13.56 -3.44 7.63
C GLU A 413 14.54 -4.51 7.18
N VAL A 414 15.67 -4.58 7.86
CA VAL A 414 16.67 -5.63 7.67
C VAL A 414 16.68 -6.54 8.89
N TYR A 415 16.61 -7.84 8.67
CA TYR A 415 16.66 -8.89 9.67
C TYR A 415 17.91 -9.76 9.50
N ASN A 416 18.18 -10.60 10.50
CA ASN A 416 19.27 -11.56 10.47
C ASN A 416 19.18 -12.48 9.22
N PRO A 417 20.32 -12.99 8.72
CA PRO A 417 20.35 -13.91 7.56
C PRO A 417 19.42 -15.12 7.71
N ASP A 418 19.30 -15.65 8.92
CA ASP A 418 18.52 -16.87 9.22
C ASP A 418 17.05 -16.58 9.59
N ALA A 419 16.64 -15.32 9.65
CA ALA A 419 15.28 -14.96 10.02
C ALA A 419 14.29 -15.32 8.90
N SER A 420 13.17 -15.94 9.28
CA SER A 420 11.99 -15.98 8.42
C SER A 420 11.42 -14.57 8.31
N VAL A 421 11.43 -14.01 7.11
CA VAL A 421 10.89 -12.68 6.83
C VAL A 421 9.45 -12.78 6.29
N VAL A 422 8.68 -11.73 6.51
CA VAL A 422 7.34 -11.57 5.97
C VAL A 422 7.40 -10.83 4.64
N VAL A 423 6.86 -11.43 3.60
CA VAL A 423 6.82 -10.88 2.24
C VAL A 423 5.38 -10.55 1.87
N PRO A 424 4.99 -9.25 1.91
CA PRO A 424 3.67 -8.84 1.48
C PRO A 424 3.53 -9.00 -0.03
N LEU A 425 2.59 -9.84 -0.45
CA LEU A 425 2.21 -9.99 -1.84
C LEU A 425 1.23 -8.88 -2.23
N LYS A 426 1.33 -8.45 -3.48
CA LYS A 426 0.42 -7.52 -4.13
C LYS A 426 -0.47 -8.27 -5.10
N ARG A 427 -1.72 -7.84 -5.25
CA ARG A 427 -2.55 -8.37 -6.34
C ARG A 427 -1.90 -8.05 -7.68
N SER A 428 -1.99 -9.00 -8.61
CA SER A 428 -1.59 -8.78 -10.00
C SER A 428 -2.32 -7.58 -10.57
N LEU A 429 -1.65 -6.82 -11.45
CA LEU A 429 -2.16 -5.63 -12.16
C LEU A 429 -2.44 -4.35 -11.34
N ILE A 430 -2.22 -4.31 -10.02
CA ILE A 430 -2.06 -3.06 -9.23
C ILE A 430 -0.64 -2.70 -8.76
N TYR A 431 -0.21 -1.47 -9.05
CA TYR A 431 1.11 -0.94 -8.68
C TYR A 431 1.30 -0.85 -7.15
N HIS A 432 0.26 -0.37 -6.47
CA HIS A 432 0.19 -0.23 -5.02
C HIS A 432 -1.03 -0.99 -4.51
N ASP A 433 -0.81 -1.94 -3.60
CA ASP A 433 -1.91 -2.75 -3.03
C ASP A 433 -2.11 -2.46 -1.55
N ARG A 434 -1.13 -2.83 -0.74
CA ARG A 434 -1.16 -2.67 0.71
C ARG A 434 0.12 -1.98 1.15
N GLN A 435 -0.01 -1.04 2.07
CA GLN A 435 1.13 -0.43 2.72
C GLN A 435 1.62 -1.33 3.84
N ALA A 436 2.38 -2.35 3.46
CA ALA A 436 3.07 -3.24 4.37
C ALA A 436 4.58 -2.94 4.36
N SER A 437 5.23 -3.17 5.49
CA SER A 437 6.68 -3.07 5.60
C SER A 437 7.34 -4.12 4.71
N ILE A 438 8.42 -3.75 4.03
CA ILE A 438 9.22 -4.68 3.23
C ILE A 438 10.40 -5.16 4.08
N GLN A 439 10.52 -6.49 4.21
CA GLN A 439 11.54 -7.11 5.05
C GLN A 439 12.61 -7.76 4.19
N LEU A 440 13.86 -7.38 4.46
CA LEU A 440 15.08 -7.92 3.87
C LEU A 440 15.83 -8.77 4.90
N ARG A 441 16.62 -9.73 4.44
CA ARG A 441 17.67 -10.38 5.24
C ARG A 441 19.00 -9.71 4.95
N GLN A 442 19.91 -9.73 5.91
CA GLN A 442 21.30 -9.37 5.63
C GLN A 442 21.84 -10.18 4.44
N GLY A 443 22.50 -9.49 3.51
CA GLY A 443 22.97 -10.03 2.24
C GLY A 443 22.00 -9.83 1.08
N ASP A 444 20.70 -9.62 1.30
CA ASP A 444 19.73 -9.34 0.22
C ASP A 444 20.10 -8.06 -0.54
N GLU A 445 19.69 -8.01 -1.81
CA GLU A 445 19.93 -6.89 -2.71
C GLU A 445 18.65 -6.10 -3.00
N LEU A 446 18.77 -4.78 -2.95
CA LEU A 446 17.80 -3.83 -3.45
C LEU A 446 18.35 -3.15 -4.69
N LEU A 447 17.70 -3.35 -5.84
CA LEU A 447 17.87 -2.51 -7.02
C LEU A 447 16.87 -1.36 -6.97
N PHE A 448 17.34 -0.16 -6.64
CA PHE A 448 16.50 1.02 -6.51
C PHE A 448 16.57 1.89 -7.77
N TYR A 449 15.44 2.05 -8.43
CA TYR A 449 15.25 2.88 -9.61
C TYR A 449 14.60 4.19 -9.21
N VAL A 450 15.13 5.30 -9.69
CA VAL A 450 14.51 6.62 -9.55
C VAL A 450 14.39 7.22 -10.92
N MET A 451 13.16 7.55 -11.32
CA MET A 451 12.87 8.26 -12.55
C MET A 451 12.60 9.72 -12.25
N LYS A 452 13.27 10.60 -12.99
CA LYS A 452 13.17 12.06 -12.83
C LYS A 452 13.08 12.72 -14.20
N GLY A 453 12.12 13.61 -14.38
CA GLY A 453 11.91 14.34 -15.62
C GLY A 453 11.01 15.56 -15.42
N GLY A 454 10.98 16.44 -16.43
CA GLY A 454 10.15 17.66 -16.42
C GLY A 454 10.74 18.83 -15.65
N LYS A 455 12.07 18.99 -15.65
CA LYS A 455 12.69 20.22 -15.13
C LYS A 455 12.49 21.32 -16.18
N MET A 456 11.68 22.34 -15.88
CA MET A 456 11.64 23.53 -16.74
C MET A 456 13.02 24.18 -16.72
N ALA A 457 13.58 24.37 -17.91
CA ALA A 457 14.82 25.10 -18.14
C ALA A 457 14.76 26.52 -17.58
#